data_AF-A0A952B6J1-F1
#
_entry.id   AF-A0A952B6J1-F1
#
_cell.length_a   1.000
_cell.length_b   1.000
_cell.length_c   1.000
_cell.angle_alpha   90.00
_cell.angle_beta   90.00
_cell.angle_gamma   90.00
#
_symmetry.space_group_name_H-M   'P 1'
#
loop_
_entity.id
_entity.type
_entity.pdbx_description
1 polymer ?
#
loop_
_entity_poly.entity_id
_entity_poly.type
_entity_poly.pdbx_seq_one_letter_code
_entity_poly.pdbx_strand_id
1 'polypeptide(L)'
;MNKKRARRGFSLIELMVVILMVGILAAVAVPILRGRIEHAKWSEGAASAGSIKTAVCAYYVENPAVAGAWAAQAVSGVAATLGFQAGDLTGRYFTMSKFTIISVDTRGKAIIAVAAPAGLSGSGVLGAAGWIYTP
;
A
#
# COMPACT_ATOMS: atom_id res chain seq x y z
N MET A 1 63.36 -9.02 23.30
CA MET A 1 63.08 -10.13 22.37
C MET A 1 61.67 -9.93 21.78
N ASN A 2 61.55 -9.22 20.64
CA ASN A 2 60.25 -8.85 20.07
C ASN A 2 59.74 -9.95 19.14
N LYS A 3 58.71 -10.68 19.58
CA LYS A 3 57.97 -11.65 18.76
C LYS A 3 57.22 -10.89 17.66
N LYS A 4 57.70 -10.96 16.40
CA LYS A 4 56.96 -10.45 15.25
C LYS A 4 55.65 -11.24 15.14
N ARG A 5 54.52 -10.62 15.49
CA ARG A 5 53.20 -11.19 15.24
C ARG A 5 53.03 -11.35 13.73
N ALA A 6 52.86 -12.58 13.26
CA ALA A 6 52.52 -12.85 11.86
C ALA A 6 51.16 -12.19 11.58
N ARG A 7 51.17 -11.11 10.78
CA ARG A 7 49.94 -10.52 10.25
C ARG A 7 49.36 -11.51 9.24
N ARG A 8 48.42 -12.35 9.69
CA ARG A 8 47.53 -13.11 8.80
C ARG A 8 46.62 -12.12 8.11
N GLY A 9 46.96 -11.73 6.88
CA GLY A 9 46.09 -10.97 6.00
C GLY A 9 44.99 -11.86 5.44
N PHE A 10 43.85 -11.26 5.11
CA PHE A 10 42.75 -11.92 4.40
C PHE A 10 43.22 -12.36 3.01
N SER A 11 42.87 -13.57 2.58
CA SER A 11 43.24 -14.04 1.24
C SER A 11 42.31 -13.45 0.18
N LEU A 12 42.85 -13.12 -1.00
CA LEU A 12 42.03 -12.70 -2.14
C LEU A 12 41.01 -13.78 -2.55
N ILE A 13 41.34 -15.05 -2.32
CA ILE A 13 40.41 -16.16 -2.59
C ILE A 13 39.24 -16.17 -1.59
N GLU A 14 39.48 -15.83 -0.32
CA GLU A 14 38.43 -15.73 0.69
C GLU A 14 37.46 -14.62 0.32
N LEU A 15 37.98 -13.48 -0.14
CA LEU A 15 37.14 -12.39 -0.58
C LEU A 15 36.35 -12.73 -1.86
N MET A 16 36.98 -13.40 -2.83
CA MET A 16 36.32 -13.83 -4.08
C MET A 16 35.13 -14.77 -3.84
N VAL A 17 35.30 -15.78 -2.98
CA VAL A 17 34.21 -16.72 -2.69
C VAL A 17 33.07 -16.02 -1.94
N VAL A 18 33.37 -15.07 -1.05
CA VAL A 18 32.35 -14.29 -0.34
C VAL A 18 31.53 -13.43 -1.30
N ILE A 19 32.17 -12.66 -2.18
CA ILE A 19 31.43 -11.82 -3.14
C ILE A 19 30.61 -12.67 -4.12
N LEU A 20 31.09 -13.87 -4.48
CA LEU A 20 30.36 -14.79 -5.34
C LEU A 20 29.09 -15.32 -4.66
N MET A 21 29.18 -15.73 -3.39
CA MET A 21 28.02 -16.18 -2.63
C MET A 21 27.02 -15.03 -2.39
N VAL A 22 27.49 -13.84 -2.01
CA VAL A 22 26.63 -12.65 -1.86
C VAL A 22 25.96 -12.27 -3.18
N GLY A 23 26.64 -12.41 -4.31
CA GLY A 23 26.08 -12.17 -5.64
C GLY A 23 24.89 -13.07 -5.96
N ILE A 24 24.99 -14.38 -5.68
CA ILE A 24 23.90 -15.34 -5.87
C ILE A 24 22.71 -15.01 -4.97
N LEU A 25 22.97 -14.75 -3.69
CA LEU A 25 21.92 -14.39 -2.73
C LEU A 25 21.20 -13.09 -3.13
N ALA A 26 21.95 -12.07 -3.56
CA ALA A 26 21.39 -10.78 -3.97
C ALA A 26 20.48 -10.91 -5.21
N ALA A 27 20.87 -11.73 -6.19
CA ALA A 27 20.09 -11.93 -7.42
C ALA A 27 18.68 -12.47 -7.14
N VAL A 28 18.54 -13.37 -6.17
CA VAL A 28 17.24 -13.94 -5.76
C VAL A 28 16.51 -13.05 -4.75
N ALA A 29 17.24 -12.44 -3.81
CA ALA A 29 16.63 -11.66 -2.73
C ALA A 29 16.01 -10.34 -3.23
N VAL A 30 16.64 -9.65 -4.18
CA VAL A 30 16.16 -8.35 -4.68
C VAL A 30 14.74 -8.40 -5.28
N PRO A 31 14.40 -9.30 -6.22
CA PRO A 31 13.05 -9.35 -6.78
C PRO A 31 11.99 -9.69 -5.72
N ILE A 32 12.30 -10.61 -4.80
CA ILE A 32 11.40 -10.99 -3.70
C ILE A 32 11.15 -9.81 -2.77
N LEU A 33 12.20 -9.07 -2.41
CA LEU A 33 12.09 -7.94 -1.50
C LEU A 33 11.31 -6.78 -2.14
N ARG A 34 11.47 -6.54 -3.44
CA ARG A 34 10.69 -5.51 -4.17
C ARG A 34 9.19 -5.79 -4.10
N GLY A 35 8.75 -7.01 -4.38
CA GLY A 35 7.34 -7.38 -4.27
C GLY A 35 6.80 -7.22 -2.84
N ARG A 36 7.59 -7.58 -1.81
CA ARG A 36 7.19 -7.37 -0.40
C ARG A 36 7.05 -5.90 -0.04
N ILE A 37 7.95 -5.05 -0.54
CA ILE A 37 7.87 -3.59 -0.34
C ILE A 37 6.64 -3.02 -1.04
N GLU A 38 6.32 -3.47 -2.24
CA GLU A 38 5.11 -3.07 -2.97
C GLU A 38 3.84 -3.48 -2.21
N HIS A 39 3.74 -4.72 -1.75
CA HIS A 39 2.62 -5.16 -0.91
C HIS A 39 2.50 -4.36 0.39
N ALA A 40 3.64 -4.04 1.04
CA ALA A 40 3.64 -3.20 2.24
C ALA A 40 3.11 -1.79 1.95
N LYS A 41 3.50 -1.19 0.83
CA LYS A 41 2.94 0.10 0.38
C LYS A 41 1.44 -0.01 0.12
N TRP A 42 0.98 -1.04 -0.58
CA TRP A 42 -0.46 -1.25 -0.83
C TRP A 42 -1.28 -1.47 0.44
N SER A 43 -0.68 -2.00 1.51
CA SER A 43 -1.38 -2.14 2.80
C SER A 43 -1.78 -0.79 3.43
N GLU A 44 -1.02 0.28 3.17
CA GLU A 44 -1.40 1.65 3.57
C GLU A 44 -2.67 2.09 2.83
N GLY A 45 -2.70 1.90 1.51
CA GLY A 45 -3.88 2.18 0.69
C GLY A 45 -5.10 1.36 1.12
N ALA A 46 -4.90 0.08 1.46
CA ALA A 46 -5.96 -0.78 1.97
C ALA A 46 -6.55 -0.29 3.30
N ALA A 47 -5.71 0.17 4.22
CA ALA A 47 -6.15 0.73 5.50
C ALA A 47 -6.97 2.00 5.30
N SER A 48 -6.49 2.94 4.50
CA SER A 48 -7.22 4.18 4.18
C SER A 48 -8.55 3.90 3.46
N ALA A 49 -8.58 2.94 2.54
CA ALA A 49 -9.81 2.48 1.91
C ALA A 49 -10.82 1.91 2.93
N GLY A 50 -10.33 1.23 3.97
CA GLY A 50 -11.13 0.74 5.09
C GLY A 50 -11.79 1.87 5.90
N SER A 51 -11.04 2.92 6.20
CA SER A 51 -11.57 4.13 6.84
C SER A 51 -12.67 4.78 6.01
N ILE A 52 -12.45 4.94 4.69
CA ILE A 52 -13.44 5.51 3.77
C ILE A 52 -14.70 4.64 3.74
N LYS A 53 -14.56 3.31 3.58
CA LYS A 53 -15.69 2.38 3.56
C LYS A 53 -16.53 2.45 4.84
N THR A 54 -15.87 2.60 5.99
CA THR A 54 -16.53 2.74 7.29
C THR A 54 -17.27 4.07 7.39
N ALA A 55 -16.64 5.18 6.97
CA ALA A 55 -17.27 6.50 6.95
C ALA A 55 -18.51 6.55 6.03
N VAL A 56 -18.45 5.93 4.85
CA VAL A 56 -19.61 5.83 3.95
C VAL A 56 -20.75 5.04 4.61
N CYS A 57 -20.43 3.93 5.28
CA CYS A 57 -21.42 3.14 6.01
C CYS A 57 -22.07 3.96 7.14
N ALA A 58 -21.26 4.66 7.94
CA ALA A 58 -21.76 5.50 9.03
C ALA A 58 -22.68 6.61 8.51
N TYR A 59 -22.26 7.32 7.46
CA TYR A 59 -23.07 8.36 6.84
C TYR A 59 -24.42 7.83 6.34
N TYR A 60 -24.42 6.63 5.75
CA TYR A 60 -25.63 5.99 5.27
C TYR A 60 -26.62 5.65 6.39
N VAL A 61 -26.12 5.18 7.53
CA VAL A 61 -26.95 4.86 8.70
C VAL A 61 -27.68 6.12 9.21
N GLU A 62 -27.00 7.27 9.18
CA GLU A 62 -27.58 8.56 9.58
C GLU A 62 -28.51 9.15 8.50
N ASN A 63 -28.24 8.87 7.22
CA ASN A 63 -28.92 9.47 6.08
C ASN A 63 -29.42 8.40 5.09
N PRO A 64 -30.43 7.60 5.44
CA PRO A 64 -30.89 6.49 4.59
C PRO A 64 -31.46 6.93 3.23
N ALA A 65 -31.80 8.20 3.07
CA ALA A 65 -32.34 8.76 1.82
C ALA A 65 -31.29 8.93 0.70
N VAL A 66 -29.99 8.89 1.01
CA VAL A 66 -28.91 8.96 -0.02
C VAL A 66 -28.53 7.59 -0.59
N ALA A 67 -29.46 6.64 -0.55
CA ALA A 67 -29.23 5.30 -1.04
C ALA A 67 -28.82 5.26 -2.52
N GLY A 68 -27.64 4.71 -2.81
CA GLY A 68 -27.07 4.67 -4.16
C GLY A 68 -26.39 5.97 -4.62
N ALA A 69 -26.20 6.95 -3.73
CA ALA A 69 -25.37 8.12 -4.00
C ALA A 69 -23.87 7.74 -4.10
N TRP A 70 -23.10 8.57 -4.81
CA TRP A 70 -21.63 8.48 -4.94
C TRP A 70 -21.08 7.29 -5.74
N ALA A 71 -21.86 6.75 -6.67
CA ALA A 71 -21.32 5.86 -7.70
C ALA A 71 -20.27 6.60 -8.56
N ALA A 72 -19.14 5.94 -8.80
CA ALA A 72 -17.99 6.46 -9.56
C ALA A 72 -17.43 7.82 -9.07
N GLN A 73 -17.62 8.15 -7.79
CA GLN A 73 -17.24 9.45 -7.24
C GLN A 73 -15.82 9.40 -6.64
N ALA A 74 -14.97 10.36 -7.03
CA ALA A 74 -13.68 10.55 -6.35
C ALA A 74 -13.91 10.95 -4.89
N VAL A 75 -13.17 10.33 -3.96
CA VAL A 75 -13.34 10.60 -2.52
C VAL A 75 -13.06 12.07 -2.19
N SER A 76 -12.16 12.71 -2.92
CA SER A 76 -11.90 14.16 -2.78
C SER A 76 -13.14 15.04 -2.97
N GLY A 77 -14.11 14.60 -3.76
CA GLY A 77 -15.36 15.34 -4.01
C GLY A 77 -16.43 15.14 -2.94
N VAL A 78 -16.24 14.19 -2.02
CA VAL A 78 -17.22 13.84 -0.96
C VAL A 78 -16.60 13.77 0.43
N ALA A 79 -15.30 14.05 0.55
CA ALA A 79 -14.52 13.92 1.77
C ALA A 79 -15.14 14.67 2.95
N ALA A 80 -15.51 15.95 2.75
CA ALA A 80 -16.12 16.77 3.78
C ALA A 80 -17.48 16.22 4.25
N THR A 81 -18.28 15.68 3.32
CA THR A 81 -19.56 15.04 3.65
C THR A 81 -19.38 13.78 4.47
N LEU A 82 -18.28 13.06 4.24
CA LEU A 82 -17.88 11.87 5.00
C LEU A 82 -17.11 12.20 6.30
N GLY A 83 -16.96 13.49 6.64
CA GLY A 83 -16.28 13.95 7.84
C GLY A 83 -14.75 13.97 7.75
N PHE A 84 -14.17 13.78 6.57
CA PHE A 84 -12.72 13.89 6.36
C PHE A 84 -12.29 15.33 6.10
N GLN A 85 -11.18 15.72 6.70
CA GLN A 85 -10.50 16.99 6.49
C GLN A 85 -9.25 16.83 5.61
N ALA A 86 -8.68 17.96 5.20
CA ALA A 86 -7.42 17.99 4.47
C ALA A 86 -6.29 17.39 5.33
N GLY A 87 -5.81 16.22 4.93
CA GLY A 87 -4.71 15.52 5.62
C GLY A 87 -5.09 14.14 6.14
N ASP A 88 -6.36 13.87 6.42
CA ASP A 88 -6.80 12.63 7.08
C ASP A 88 -6.56 11.37 6.25
N LEU A 89 -6.57 11.51 4.92
CA LEU A 89 -6.32 10.43 3.95
C LEU A 89 -5.01 10.64 3.18
N THR A 90 -4.04 11.30 3.82
CA THR A 90 -2.70 11.55 3.28
C THR A 90 -1.68 10.71 4.03
N GLY A 91 -1.34 9.57 3.44
CA GLY A 91 -0.27 8.70 3.91
C GLY A 91 1.06 8.99 3.20
N ARG A 92 2.04 8.10 3.40
CA ARG A 92 3.36 8.22 2.80
C ARG A 92 3.33 7.97 1.30
N TYR A 93 2.48 7.03 0.86
CA TYR A 93 2.38 6.60 -0.52
C TYR A 93 1.04 6.99 -1.15
N PHE A 94 -0.05 6.92 -0.38
CA PHE A 94 -1.39 7.20 -0.90
C PHE A 94 -1.91 8.54 -0.39
N THR A 95 -2.51 9.30 -1.30
CA THR A 95 -3.21 10.55 -0.97
C THR A 95 -4.68 10.42 -1.36
N MET A 96 -5.52 11.31 -0.85
CA MET A 96 -6.97 11.28 -1.08
C MET A 96 -7.37 11.19 -2.57
N SER A 97 -6.59 11.76 -3.49
CA SER A 97 -6.87 11.72 -4.93
C SER A 97 -6.74 10.32 -5.56
N LYS A 98 -6.21 9.35 -4.82
CA LYS A 98 -6.07 7.96 -5.26
C LYS A 98 -7.28 7.09 -4.96
N PHE A 99 -8.27 7.61 -4.23
CA PHE A 99 -9.44 6.85 -3.82
C PHE A 99 -10.69 7.26 -4.59
N THR A 100 -11.41 6.26 -5.11
CA THR A 100 -12.69 6.44 -5.80
C THR A 100 -13.72 5.48 -5.24
N ILE A 101 -14.90 5.96 -4.92
CA ILE A 101 -16.06 5.14 -4.58
C ILE A 101 -16.62 4.60 -5.90
N ILE A 102 -16.52 3.29 -6.13
CA ILE A 102 -17.05 2.66 -7.36
C ILE A 102 -18.57 2.59 -7.25
N SER A 103 -19.07 2.09 -6.12
CA SER A 103 -20.48 1.91 -5.86
C SER A 103 -20.76 1.90 -4.37
N VAL A 104 -22.01 2.20 -4.01
CA VAL A 104 -22.57 2.05 -2.66
C VAL A 104 -23.90 1.32 -2.82
N ASP A 105 -24.10 0.21 -2.10
CA ASP A 105 -25.36 -0.53 -2.13
C ASP A 105 -26.47 0.14 -1.30
N THR A 106 -27.69 -0.39 -1.36
CA THR A 106 -28.85 0.07 -0.56
C THR A 106 -28.74 -0.23 0.94
N ARG A 107 -27.58 -0.70 1.39
CA ARG A 107 -27.25 -0.99 2.79
C ARG A 107 -26.03 -0.19 3.25
N GLY A 108 -25.55 0.77 2.45
CA GLY A 108 -24.38 1.59 2.75
C GLY A 108 -23.02 0.91 2.58
N LYS A 109 -22.96 -0.28 1.97
CA LYS A 109 -21.69 -0.96 1.71
C LYS A 109 -21.05 -0.39 0.46
N ALA A 110 -19.93 0.30 0.65
CA ALA A 110 -19.14 0.85 -0.44
C ALA A 110 -18.10 -0.14 -1.00
N ILE A 111 -17.83 -0.01 -2.30
CA ILE A 111 -16.65 -0.56 -2.96
C ILE A 111 -15.70 0.60 -3.27
N ILE A 112 -14.46 0.51 -2.79
CA ILE A 112 -13.46 1.57 -2.93
C ILE A 112 -12.35 1.10 -3.86
N ALA A 113 -12.14 1.82 -4.97
CA ALA A 113 -10.95 1.68 -5.80
C ALA A 113 -9.81 2.52 -5.24
N VAL A 114 -8.61 1.98 -5.35
CA VAL A 114 -7.35 2.64 -5.01
C VAL A 114 -6.42 2.57 -6.21
N ALA A 115 -6.11 3.74 -6.78
CA ALA A 115 -5.18 3.86 -7.89
C ALA A 115 -3.73 3.89 -7.40
N ALA A 116 -2.80 3.33 -8.18
CA ALA A 116 -1.40 3.39 -7.83
C ALA A 116 -0.88 4.85 -7.74
N PRO A 117 -0.08 5.17 -6.70
CA PRO A 117 0.68 6.41 -6.66
C PRO A 117 1.96 6.26 -7.50
N ALA A 118 2.70 7.36 -7.65
CA ALA A 118 3.91 7.36 -8.45
C ALA A 118 4.92 6.31 -7.95
N GLY A 119 5.45 5.50 -8.86
CA GLY A 119 6.42 4.45 -8.53
C GLY A 119 5.81 3.16 -7.95
N LEU A 120 4.49 2.98 -8.06
CA LEU A 120 3.84 1.67 -7.95
C LEU A 120 3.04 1.38 -9.23
N SER A 121 2.85 0.10 -9.50
CA SER A 121 2.00 -0.41 -10.57
C SER A 121 0.81 -1.15 -10.01
N GLY A 122 -0.24 -1.24 -10.82
CA GLY A 122 -1.47 -1.95 -10.48
C GLY A 122 -2.56 -1.07 -9.85
N SER A 123 -3.54 -1.75 -9.29
CA SER A 123 -4.69 -1.15 -8.61
C SER A 123 -5.14 -2.03 -7.45
N GLY A 124 -5.78 -1.40 -6.47
CA GLY A 124 -6.39 -2.08 -5.34
C GLY A 124 -7.90 -1.83 -5.32
N VAL A 125 -8.67 -2.82 -4.89
CA VAL A 125 -10.11 -2.67 -4.66
C VAL A 125 -10.48 -3.25 -3.31
N LEU A 126 -11.11 -2.44 -2.47
CA LEU A 126 -11.74 -2.90 -1.24
C LEU A 126 -13.22 -3.14 -1.50
N GLY A 127 -13.61 -4.41 -1.64
CA GLY A 127 -14.99 -4.82 -1.89
C GLY A 127 -15.64 -5.52 -0.71
N ALA A 128 -16.74 -6.24 -0.97
CA ALA A 128 -17.41 -7.06 0.04
C ALA A 128 -16.57 -8.29 0.46
N ALA A 129 -15.81 -8.87 -0.48
CA ALA A 129 -14.94 -10.03 -0.26
C ALA A 129 -13.58 -9.67 0.40
N GLY A 130 -13.37 -8.39 0.74
CA GLY A 130 -12.11 -7.90 1.30
C GLY A 130 -11.27 -7.14 0.28
N TRP A 131 -9.97 -7.02 0.57
CA TRP A 131 -9.01 -6.31 -0.25
C TRP A 131 -8.48 -7.19 -1.38
N ILE A 132 -8.51 -6.69 -2.60
CA ILE A 132 -7.96 -7.35 -3.79
C ILE A 132 -6.93 -6.41 -4.42
N TYR A 133 -5.72 -6.91 -4.61
CA TYR A 133 -4.67 -6.22 -5.36
C TYR A 133 -4.52 -6.88 -6.73
N THR A 134 -4.49 -6.05 -7.78
CA THR A 134 -4.19 -6.45 -9.15
C THR A 134 -2.92 -5.73 -9.61
N PRO A 135 -1.81 -6.44 -9.88
CA PRO A 135 -0.54 -5.84 -10.27
C PRO A 135 -0.56 -5.14 -11.62
#